data_AF-A0A4Y2BDP9-F1
#
_entry.id   AF-A0A4Y2BDP9-F1
#
_cell.length_a   1.000
_cell.length_b   1.000
_cell.length_c   1.000
_cell.angle_alpha   90.00
_cell.angle_beta   90.00
_cell.angle_gamma   90.00
#
_symmetry.space_group_name_H-M   'P 1'
#
loop_
_entity.id
_entity.type
_entity.pdbx_description
1 polymer ?
#
loop_
_entity_poly.entity_id
_entity_poly.type
_entity_poly.pdbx_seq_one_letter_code
_entity_poly.pdbx_strand_id
1 'polypeptide(L)'
;MLAPKAAIEWANTANEVSIWSDSESSLQALKSFYAKSKIIQEAQMTLLGNARIRFGWVKAHLGIKGNKIADTLAKEATTDGIPASLPFPRSYLKNQLLQLSLSRWQAEWDNSETGRSVYSIIPKYQTNSCNGPSNSPLAMGLSPAISRDSVSIIQTAADIGK
;
A
#
# COMPACT_ATOMS: atom_id res chain seq x y z
N MET A 1 -7.22 -9.53 3.58
CA MET A 1 -8.46 -8.84 3.14
C MET A 1 -9.21 -9.54 1.99
N LEU A 2 -8.61 -9.85 0.83
CA LEU A 2 -9.35 -10.51 -0.27
C LEU A 2 -10.07 -11.81 0.17
N ALA A 3 -9.34 -12.75 0.79
CA ALA A 3 -9.95 -13.99 1.30
C ALA A 3 -11.09 -13.75 2.33
N PRO A 4 -10.93 -12.88 3.36
CA PRO A 4 -12.04 -12.45 4.21
C PRO A 4 -13.26 -11.88 3.45
N LYS A 5 -13.06 -11.07 2.39
CA LYS A 5 -14.18 -10.57 1.57
C LYS A 5 -14.91 -11.73 0.88
N ALA A 6 -14.18 -12.59 0.17
CA ALA A 6 -14.77 -13.73 -0.54
C ALA A 6 -15.49 -14.71 0.42
N ALA A 7 -14.95 -14.90 1.63
CA ALA A 7 -15.59 -15.70 2.67
C ALA A 7 -16.90 -15.07 3.19
N ILE A 8 -16.99 -13.74 3.28
CA ILE A 8 -18.25 -13.03 3.61
C ILE A 8 -19.25 -13.16 2.46
N GLU A 9 -18.81 -12.96 1.21
CA GLU A 9 -19.69 -13.07 0.03
C GLU A 9 -20.27 -14.49 -0.12
N TRP A 10 -19.46 -15.53 0.13
CA TRP A 10 -19.94 -16.92 0.19
C TRP A 10 -20.85 -17.18 1.41
N ALA A 11 -20.45 -16.75 2.61
CA ALA A 11 -21.25 -16.97 3.82
C ALA A 11 -22.61 -16.26 3.75
N ASN A 12 -22.73 -15.19 2.96
CA ASN A 12 -23.99 -14.49 2.75
C ASN A 12 -25.07 -15.32 2.03
N THR A 13 -24.70 -16.40 1.33
CA THR A 13 -25.65 -17.36 0.74
C THR A 13 -26.00 -18.54 1.67
N ALA A 14 -25.48 -18.55 2.90
CA ALA A 14 -25.64 -19.63 3.87
C ALA A 14 -26.45 -19.19 5.12
N ASN A 15 -26.58 -20.10 6.09
CA ASN A 15 -27.26 -19.84 7.37
C ASN A 15 -26.28 -19.25 8.40
N GLU A 16 -26.13 -19.84 9.58
CA GLU A 16 -25.15 -19.38 10.57
C GLU A 16 -23.76 -19.92 10.22
N VAL A 17 -22.79 -19.01 10.04
CA VAL A 17 -21.43 -19.32 9.59
C VAL A 17 -20.43 -18.64 10.51
N SER A 18 -19.44 -19.40 11.00
CA SER A 18 -18.31 -18.87 11.77
C SER A 18 -17.04 -18.87 10.92
N ILE A 19 -16.59 -17.69 10.52
CA ILE A 19 -15.36 -17.48 9.75
C ILE A 19 -14.20 -17.28 10.74
N TRP A 20 -13.18 -18.13 10.65
CA TRP A 20 -11.98 -18.05 11.47
C TRP A 20 -10.80 -17.54 10.64
N SER A 21 -10.04 -16.58 11.18
CA SER A 21 -8.84 -16.04 10.52
C SER A 21 -7.74 -15.71 11.52
N ASP A 22 -6.50 -15.97 11.13
CA ASP A 22 -5.30 -15.63 11.90
C ASP A 22 -4.75 -14.23 11.61
N SER A 23 -5.12 -13.66 10.45
CA SER A 23 -4.87 -12.27 10.08
C SER A 23 -5.67 -11.31 10.98
N GLU A 24 -5.15 -11.08 12.19
CA GLU A 24 -5.72 -10.13 13.16
C GLU A 24 -5.92 -8.75 12.53
N SER A 25 -4.97 -8.30 11.70
CA SER A 25 -5.08 -7.06 10.93
C SER A 25 -6.25 -7.03 9.94
N SER A 26 -6.66 -8.16 9.35
CA SER A 26 -7.90 -8.23 8.55
C SER A 26 -9.16 -8.17 9.42
N LEU A 27 -9.13 -8.74 10.63
CA LEU A 27 -10.26 -8.67 11.58
C LEU A 27 -10.42 -7.27 12.19
N GLN A 28 -9.31 -6.62 12.56
CA GLN A 28 -9.28 -5.22 12.99
C GLN A 28 -9.75 -4.28 11.85
N ALA A 29 -9.34 -4.54 10.60
CA ALA A 29 -9.80 -3.79 9.43
C ALA A 29 -11.32 -3.89 9.24
N LEU A 30 -11.91 -5.08 9.36
CA LEU A 30 -13.37 -5.28 9.30
C LEU A 30 -14.12 -4.58 10.44
N LYS A 31 -13.52 -4.45 11.64
CA LYS A 31 -14.08 -3.71 12.78
C LYS A 31 -13.93 -2.18 12.68
N SER A 32 -13.18 -1.66 11.71
CA SER A 32 -12.86 -0.23 11.63
C SER A 32 -13.94 0.58 10.91
N PHE A 33 -14.57 1.50 11.63
CA PHE A 33 -15.58 2.44 11.08
C PHE A 33 -15.06 3.38 9.99
N TYR A 34 -13.74 3.58 9.90
CA TYR A 34 -13.10 4.55 8.98
C TYR A 34 -12.22 3.88 7.91
N ALA A 35 -12.65 2.71 7.42
CA ALA A 35 -11.94 1.99 6.37
C ALA A 35 -11.91 2.77 5.03
N LYS A 36 -10.70 3.14 4.57
CA LYS A 36 -10.50 3.88 3.30
C LYS A 36 -10.36 2.99 2.05
N SER A 37 -10.38 1.66 2.20
CA SER A 37 -10.25 0.73 1.08
C SER A 37 -11.62 0.22 0.64
N LYS A 38 -11.91 0.33 -0.66
CA LYS A 38 -13.17 -0.13 -1.27
C LYS A 38 -13.46 -1.61 -0.95
N ILE A 39 -12.43 -2.46 -0.95
CA ILE A 39 -12.56 -3.90 -0.62
C ILE A 39 -13.01 -4.13 0.84
N ILE A 40 -12.60 -3.27 1.77
CA ILE A 40 -13.04 -3.36 3.17
C ILE A 40 -14.48 -2.83 3.29
N GLN A 41 -14.79 -1.70 2.66
CA GLN A 41 -16.14 -1.11 2.66
C GLN A 41 -17.18 -2.07 2.06
N GLU A 42 -16.88 -2.70 0.93
CA GLU A 42 -17.73 -3.72 0.31
C GLU A 42 -17.98 -4.90 1.27
N ALA A 43 -16.91 -5.45 1.87
CA ALA A 43 -17.02 -6.55 2.82
C ALA A 43 -17.81 -6.17 4.08
N GLN A 44 -17.66 -4.93 4.58
CA GLN A 44 -18.43 -4.40 5.70
C GLN A 44 -19.91 -4.22 5.35
N MET A 45 -20.24 -3.74 4.15
CA MET A 45 -21.63 -3.60 3.70
C MET A 45 -22.33 -4.97 3.61
N THR A 46 -21.67 -5.99 3.05
CA THR A 46 -22.22 -7.36 3.03
C THR A 46 -22.38 -7.93 4.43
N LEU A 47 -21.42 -7.71 5.33
CA LEU A 47 -21.47 -8.18 6.72
C LEU A 47 -22.59 -7.51 7.53
N LEU A 48 -22.81 -6.20 7.36
CA LEU A 48 -23.92 -5.46 7.99
C LEU A 48 -25.29 -5.97 7.52
N GLY A 49 -25.39 -6.50 6.30
CA GLY A 49 -26.60 -7.15 5.78
C GLY A 49 -26.90 -8.52 6.38
N ASN A 50 -25.95 -9.17 7.07
CA ASN A 50 -26.10 -10.56 7.52
C ASN A 50 -25.52 -10.81 8.92
N ALA A 51 -26.36 -10.61 9.94
CA ALA A 51 -26.06 -10.85 11.35
C ALA A 51 -25.80 -12.34 11.74
N ARG A 52 -25.86 -13.27 10.79
CA ARG A 52 -25.57 -14.71 11.01
C ARG A 52 -24.10 -15.08 10.79
N ILE A 53 -23.29 -14.14 10.29
CA ILE A 53 -21.86 -14.32 10.06
C ILE A 53 -21.09 -13.92 11.33
N ARG A 54 -20.45 -14.89 11.98
CA ARG A 54 -19.57 -14.68 13.15
C ARG A 54 -18.11 -14.71 12.74
N PHE A 55 -17.27 -13.93 13.44
CA PHE A 55 -15.82 -13.90 13.24
C PHE A 55 -15.07 -14.35 14.48
N GLY A 56 -14.15 -15.31 14.30
CA GLY A 56 -13.20 -15.75 15.31
C GLY A 56 -11.76 -15.46 14.90
N TRP A 57 -10.90 -15.11 15.86
CA TRP A 57 -9.46 -15.09 15.65
C TRP A 57 -8.84 -16.44 16.05
N VAL A 58 -7.85 -16.88 15.30
CA VAL A 58 -7.08 -18.11 15.56
C VAL A 58 -5.59 -17.77 15.51
N LYS A 59 -4.79 -18.27 16.47
CA LYS A 59 -3.34 -18.02 16.43
C LYS A 59 -2.68 -18.88 15.35
N ALA A 60 -2.01 -18.23 14.41
CA ALA A 60 -1.25 -18.87 13.33
C ALA A 60 -0.31 -19.96 13.86
N HIS A 61 -0.10 -20.98 13.03
CA HIS A 61 0.88 -22.07 13.20
C HIS A 61 0.75 -22.96 14.45
N LEU A 62 -0.28 -22.81 15.31
CA LEU A 62 -0.57 -23.69 16.47
C LEU A 62 -1.04 -25.12 16.09
N GLY A 63 -0.53 -25.71 15.02
CA GLY A 63 -0.88 -27.07 14.60
C GLY A 63 -2.27 -27.25 13.96
N ILE A 64 -3.19 -26.29 14.15
CA ILE A 64 -4.61 -26.34 13.73
C ILE A 64 -4.74 -26.70 12.25
N LYS A 65 -5.34 -27.87 11.98
CA LYS A 65 -5.43 -28.47 10.64
C LYS A 65 -6.15 -27.57 9.63
N GLY A 66 -7.22 -26.89 10.04
CA GLY A 66 -7.96 -25.97 9.18
C GLY A 66 -7.13 -24.77 8.70
N ASN A 67 -6.40 -24.11 9.62
CA ASN A 67 -5.51 -22.99 9.27
C ASN A 67 -4.41 -23.47 8.32
N LYS A 68 -3.75 -24.59 8.63
CA LYS A 68 -2.71 -25.18 7.77
C LYS A 68 -3.19 -25.49 6.36
N ILE A 69 -4.43 -25.95 6.18
CA ILE A 69 -5.01 -26.19 4.86
C ILE A 69 -5.26 -24.85 4.13
N ALA A 70 -5.84 -23.86 4.83
CA ALA A 70 -6.04 -22.52 4.26
C ALA A 70 -4.72 -21.83 3.90
N ASP A 71 -3.67 -21.96 4.72
CA ASP A 71 -2.32 -21.46 4.49
C ASP A 71 -1.68 -22.07 3.23
N THR A 72 -1.92 -23.37 2.99
CA THR A 72 -1.42 -24.08 1.81
C THR A 72 -2.18 -23.67 0.55
N LEU A 73 -3.52 -23.71 0.58
CA LEU A 73 -4.37 -23.26 -0.54
C LEU A 73 -4.09 -21.79 -0.91
N ALA A 74 -3.83 -20.93 0.07
CA ALA A 74 -3.47 -19.54 -0.16
C ALA A 74 -2.09 -19.37 -0.83
N LYS A 75 -1.15 -20.31 -0.63
CA LYS A 75 0.15 -20.32 -1.32
C LYS A 75 0.03 -20.88 -2.73
N GLU A 76 -0.68 -21.99 -2.91
CA GLU A 76 -0.99 -22.56 -4.23
C GLU A 76 -1.67 -21.50 -5.12
N ALA A 77 -2.63 -20.75 -4.58
CA ALA A 77 -3.28 -19.63 -5.27
C ALA A 77 -2.35 -18.43 -5.60
N THR A 78 -1.11 -18.37 -5.12
CA THR A 78 -0.11 -17.37 -5.58
C THR A 78 0.71 -17.83 -6.79
N THR A 79 0.69 -19.13 -7.11
CA THR A 79 1.42 -19.71 -8.25
C THR A 79 0.45 -20.11 -9.37
N ASP A 80 -0.61 -20.84 -9.02
CA ASP A 80 -1.55 -21.47 -9.95
C ASP A 80 -2.92 -20.76 -10.01
N GLY A 81 -3.08 -19.68 -9.22
CA GLY A 81 -4.31 -18.92 -9.11
C GLY A 81 -4.50 -17.88 -10.23
N ILE A 82 -5.77 -17.51 -10.49
CA ILE A 82 -6.12 -16.43 -11.42
C ILE A 82 -5.61 -15.09 -10.87
N PRO A 83 -4.78 -14.32 -11.60
CA PRO A 83 -4.27 -13.05 -11.11
C PRO A 83 -5.38 -12.03 -10.78
N ALA A 84 -5.49 -11.66 -9.51
CA ALA A 84 -6.42 -10.62 -9.08
C ALA A 84 -5.94 -9.25 -9.58
N SER A 85 -6.67 -8.67 -10.55
CA SER A 85 -6.39 -7.32 -11.07
C SER A 85 -6.67 -6.26 -9.99
N LEU A 86 -5.64 -5.95 -9.21
CA LEU A 86 -5.66 -4.92 -8.16
C LEU A 86 -4.95 -3.66 -8.63
N PRO A 87 -5.49 -2.46 -8.37
CA PRO A 87 -4.77 -1.22 -8.62
C PRO A 87 -3.53 -1.15 -7.72
N PHE A 88 -2.39 -0.73 -8.27
CA PHE A 88 -1.14 -0.61 -7.52
C PHE A 88 -1.32 0.26 -6.25
N PRO A 89 -0.86 -0.20 -5.07
CA PRO A 89 -0.90 0.60 -3.86
C PRO A 89 -0.19 1.94 -4.04
N ARG A 90 -0.73 3.01 -3.45
CA ARG A 90 -0.09 4.35 -3.49
C ARG A 90 1.34 4.34 -2.94
N SER A 91 1.65 3.43 -2.00
CA SER A 91 3.00 3.18 -1.50
C SER A 91 3.92 2.56 -2.55
N TYR A 92 3.44 1.61 -3.36
CA TYR A 92 4.21 1.02 -4.45
C TYR A 92 4.59 2.07 -5.51
N LEU A 93 3.62 2.88 -5.95
CA LEU A 93 3.87 3.95 -6.93
C LEU A 93 4.83 5.02 -6.38
N LYS A 94 4.69 5.40 -5.09
CA LYS A 94 5.65 6.29 -4.41
C LYS A 94 7.06 5.69 -4.35
N ASN A 95 7.17 4.40 -4.03
CA ASN A 95 8.47 3.72 -3.96
C ASN A 95 9.12 3.62 -5.35
N GLN A 96 8.36 3.30 -6.40
CA GLN A 96 8.87 3.30 -7.78
C GLN A 96 9.37 4.68 -8.21
N LEU A 97 8.59 5.73 -7.96
CA LEU A 97 9.02 7.11 -8.25
C LEU A 97 10.29 7.48 -7.46
N LEU A 98 10.36 7.15 -6.16
CA LEU A 98 11.53 7.38 -5.32
C LEU A 98 12.78 6.65 -5.85
N GLN A 99 12.66 5.38 -6.25
CA GLN A 99 13.78 4.61 -6.81
C GLN A 99 14.26 5.19 -8.14
N LEU A 100 13.35 5.65 -9.01
CA LEU A 100 13.72 6.34 -10.26
C LEU A 100 14.43 7.68 -9.99
N SER A 101 13.94 8.48 -9.05
CA SER A 101 14.58 9.75 -8.64
C SER A 101 15.97 9.52 -8.05
N LEU A 102 16.13 8.52 -7.18
CA LEU A 102 17.41 8.17 -6.55
C LEU A 102 18.41 7.60 -7.56
N SER A 103 17.96 6.72 -8.47
CA SER A 103 18.80 6.17 -9.55
C SER A 103 19.31 7.29 -10.48
N ARG A 104 18.45 8.23 -10.86
CA ARG A 104 18.84 9.41 -11.63
C ARG A 104 19.84 10.29 -10.86
N TRP A 105 19.56 10.59 -9.60
CA TRP A 105 20.45 11.42 -8.77
C TRP A 105 21.84 10.77 -8.61
N GLN A 106 21.90 9.45 -8.43
CA GLN A 106 23.16 8.70 -8.38
C GLN A 106 23.92 8.78 -9.70
N ALA A 107 23.23 8.63 -10.85
CA ALA A 107 23.87 8.78 -12.15
C ALA A 107 24.40 10.21 -12.38
N GLU A 108 23.68 11.24 -11.91
CA GLU A 108 24.15 12.63 -11.93
C GLU A 108 25.35 12.84 -10.97
N TRP A 109 25.40 12.15 -9.83
CA TRP A 109 26.51 12.19 -8.87
C TRP A 109 27.78 11.47 -9.37
N ASP A 110 27.63 10.27 -9.94
CA ASP A 110 28.71 9.46 -10.52
C ASP A 110 29.46 10.23 -11.62
N ASN A 111 28.70 10.90 -12.49
CA ASN A 111 29.21 11.60 -13.68
C ASN A 111 29.51 13.10 -13.46
N SER A 112 29.19 13.68 -12.30
CA SER A 112 29.48 15.10 -12.02
C SER A 112 30.98 15.36 -11.97
N GLU A 113 31.49 16.29 -12.78
CA GLU A 113 32.86 16.81 -12.68
C GLU A 113 33.08 17.64 -11.41
N THR A 114 32.00 18.22 -10.85
CA THR A 114 32.04 19.00 -9.62
C THR A 114 31.89 18.11 -8.37
N GLY A 115 32.44 18.55 -7.24
CA GLY A 115 32.24 17.87 -5.95
C GLY A 115 33.04 16.58 -5.75
N ARG A 116 34.01 16.24 -6.63
CA ARG A 116 34.75 14.95 -6.59
C ARG A 116 35.41 14.63 -5.23
N SER A 117 35.82 15.64 -4.48
CA SER A 117 36.38 15.50 -3.12
C SER A 117 35.38 15.05 -2.05
N VAL A 118 34.09 15.30 -2.27
CA VAL A 118 32.99 14.77 -1.45
C VAL A 118 32.57 13.40 -1.98
N TYR A 119 32.58 13.20 -3.31
CA TYR A 119 32.32 11.90 -3.94
C TYR A 119 33.31 10.82 -3.47
N SER A 120 34.59 11.14 -3.27
CA SER A 120 35.58 10.17 -2.76
C SER A 120 35.30 9.71 -1.31
N ILE A 121 34.51 10.46 -0.54
CA ILE A 121 34.09 10.12 0.83
C ILE A 121 32.71 9.43 0.81
N ILE A 122 31.78 9.91 -0.02
CA ILE A 122 30.40 9.41 -0.13
C ILE A 122 30.07 9.17 -1.61
N PRO A 123 30.55 8.06 -2.21
CA PRO A 123 30.32 7.78 -3.64
C PRO A 123 28.90 7.28 -3.93
N LYS A 124 28.17 6.78 -2.94
CA LYS A 124 26.77 6.33 -3.08
C LYS A 124 25.86 6.97 -2.04
N TYR A 125 24.63 7.30 -2.44
CA TYR A 125 23.61 7.68 -1.46
C TYR A 125 23.33 6.52 -0.49
N GLN A 126 23.09 6.84 0.78
CA GLN A 126 22.66 5.87 1.79
C GLN A 126 21.24 6.23 2.26
N THR A 127 20.22 5.64 1.62
CA THR A 127 18.85 5.67 2.15
C THR A 127 18.72 4.65 3.27
N ASN A 128 19.23 5.01 4.45
CA ASN A 128 18.96 4.26 5.68
C ASN A 128 17.44 4.24 5.91
N SER A 129 16.83 3.05 5.89
CA SER A 129 15.40 2.89 6.13
C SER A 129 15.09 3.20 7.59
N CYS A 130 14.42 4.33 7.85
CA CYS A 130 14.27 4.91 9.19
C CYS A 130 13.36 4.11 10.13
N ASN A 131 13.89 3.02 10.68
CA ASN A 131 13.34 2.28 11.83
C ASN A 131 14.23 2.53 13.06
N GLY A 132 14.18 3.73 13.63
CA GLY A 132 14.98 4.11 14.81
C GLY A 132 15.10 5.63 14.96
N PRO A 133 15.25 6.17 16.19
CA PRO A 133 15.06 7.61 16.44
C PRO A 133 16.35 8.45 16.46
N SER A 134 16.13 9.77 16.38
CA SER A 134 17.07 10.87 16.71
C SER A 134 18.15 11.26 15.69
N ASN A 135 17.93 12.44 15.10
CA ASN A 135 18.91 13.47 14.78
C ASN A 135 20.26 13.11 14.12
N SER A 136 20.36 13.38 12.81
CA SER A 136 21.63 13.63 12.10
C SER A 136 21.48 14.85 11.17
N PRO A 137 22.19 15.97 11.39
CA PRO A 137 21.91 17.26 10.75
C PRO A 137 22.67 17.44 9.42
N LEU A 138 22.44 16.57 8.43
CA LEU A 138 23.03 16.70 7.07
C LEU A 138 21.98 16.65 5.94
N ALA A 139 20.81 17.26 6.18
CA ALA A 139 19.92 17.69 5.11
C ALA A 139 20.48 18.96 4.44
N MET A 140 21.59 18.84 3.69
CA MET A 140 22.09 19.92 2.84
C MET A 140 21.14 20.14 1.67
N GLY A 141 20.18 21.03 1.87
CA GLY A 141 19.12 21.30 0.91
C GLY A 141 19.57 22.18 -0.24
N LEU A 142 19.57 21.60 -1.46
CA LEU A 142 19.30 22.33 -2.69
C LEU A 142 18.15 21.61 -3.42
N SER A 143 16.92 22.08 -3.19
CA SER A 143 15.79 21.69 -4.04
C SER A 143 16.07 22.18 -5.47
N PRO A 144 15.88 21.35 -6.51
CA PRO A 144 15.89 21.83 -7.88
C PRO A 144 14.86 22.95 -8.02
N ALA A 145 15.28 24.09 -8.56
CA ALA A 145 14.37 25.20 -8.80
C ALA A 145 13.29 24.74 -9.80
N ILE A 146 12.02 24.83 -9.40
CA ILE A 146 10.91 24.65 -10.34
C ILE A 146 10.99 25.85 -11.29
N SER A 147 11.37 25.59 -12.54
CA SER A 147 11.37 26.62 -13.57
C SER A 147 9.98 27.19 -13.69
N ARG A 148 9.86 28.51 -13.51
CA ARG A 148 8.78 29.26 -14.13
C ARG A 148 9.06 29.32 -15.64
N ASP A 149 8.08 29.84 -16.37
CA ASP A 149 8.06 29.99 -17.82
C ASP A 149 7.91 28.63 -18.56
N SER A 150 6.95 28.43 -19.46
CA SER A 150 5.99 29.37 -20.09
C SER A 150 4.66 28.72 -20.50
N VAL A 151 3.77 29.55 -21.06
CA VAL A 151 2.54 29.21 -21.82
C VAL A 151 1.25 28.96 -21.01
N SER A 152 0.52 30.06 -20.76
CA SER A 152 -0.95 30.12 -20.64
C SER A 152 -1.61 30.12 -22.05
N ILE A 153 -2.94 30.41 -22.15
CA ILE A 153 -3.88 30.29 -23.33
C ILE A 153 -4.76 29.02 -23.21
N ILE A 154 -6.10 28.98 -23.29
CA ILE A 154 -7.24 29.94 -23.43
C ILE A 154 -8.53 29.18 -22.94
N GLN A 155 -9.72 29.72 -22.59
CA GLN A 155 -10.42 31.00 -22.82
C GLN A 155 -11.36 31.38 -21.64
N THR A 156 -11.89 32.62 -21.69
CA THR A 156 -13.16 33.13 -21.11
C THR A 156 -14.43 32.44 -21.70
N ALA A 157 -15.70 32.71 -21.36
CA ALA A 157 -16.36 33.59 -20.37
C ALA A 157 -17.79 33.05 -20.05
N ALA A 158 -18.34 33.47 -18.91
CA ALA A 158 -19.78 33.74 -18.74
C ALA A 158 -19.94 34.77 -17.61
N ASP A 159 -20.40 35.98 -17.95
CA ASP A 159 -20.67 37.09 -17.04
C ASP A 159 -22.20 37.25 -16.86
N ILE A 160 -22.63 38.28 -16.12
CA ILE A 160 -24.01 38.68 -15.78
C ILE A 160 -24.59 37.91 -14.58
N GLY A 161 -25.01 38.56 -13.47
CA GLY A 161 -24.81 39.96 -13.06
C GLY A 161 -25.99 40.57 -12.30
N LYS A 162 -25.68 41.34 -11.26
CA LYS A 162 -26.55 41.97 -10.24
C LYS A 162 -27.03 41.04 -9.13
#